data_AF-A0A8H9LX38-F1
#
_entry.id   AF-A0A8H9LX38-F1
#
_cell.length_a   1.000
_cell.length_b   1.000
_cell.length_c   1.000
_cell.angle_alpha   90.00
_cell.angle_beta   90.00
_cell.angle_gamma   90.00
#
_symmetry.space_group_name_H-M   'P 1'
#
loop_
_entity.id
_entity.type
_entity.pdbx_description
1 polymer ?
#
loop_
_entity_poly.entity_id
_entity_poly.type
_entity_poly.pdbx_seq_one_letter_code
_entity_poly.pdbx_strand_id
1 'polypeptide(L)'
;MSTLKWSATNADGLLADLDLPPAAYRALLKLRARSEAGGRIAMDQATLGELLGLSRPSVNAALRELELAKLVKKVRNGVYQINPMLAGYNSPEDALDAVKAMPKADRLDSKTYVADYHRAVAAYQDQLAEQRKKRADAAAAKKAAAAKRRGSLHAVG
;
A
#
# COMPACT_ATOMS: atom_id res chain seq x y z
N MET A 1 -18.01 -12.38 20.96
CA MET A 1 -18.16 -11.19 20.06
C MET A 1 -17.09 -10.17 20.44
N SER A 2 -16.51 -9.38 19.52
CA SER A 2 -15.68 -8.23 19.91
C SER A 2 -16.65 -7.12 20.26
N THR A 3 -16.55 -6.56 21.48
CA THR A 3 -17.53 -5.63 22.06
C THR A 3 -17.22 -4.17 21.79
N LEU A 4 -16.15 -3.87 21.05
CA LEU A 4 -15.78 -2.50 20.73
C LEU A 4 -16.58 -2.01 19.52
N LYS A 5 -17.51 -1.09 19.76
CA LYS A 5 -18.07 -0.24 18.69
C LYS A 5 -16.90 0.56 18.11
N TRP A 6 -16.65 0.43 16.81
CA TRP A 6 -15.62 1.21 16.13
C TRP A 6 -15.81 2.72 16.38
N SER A 7 -14.73 3.41 16.73
CA SER A 7 -14.70 4.87 16.86
C SER A 7 -13.38 5.39 16.31
N ALA A 8 -13.34 6.60 15.75
CA ALA A 8 -12.08 7.16 15.25
C ALA A 8 -10.96 7.20 16.32
N THR A 9 -11.33 7.20 17.61
CA THR A 9 -10.43 7.14 18.77
C THR A 9 -9.81 5.77 19.05
N ASN A 10 -10.38 4.65 18.56
CA ASN A 10 -9.77 3.31 18.71
C ASN A 10 -8.98 2.86 17.48
N ALA A 11 -8.98 3.68 16.42
CA ALA A 11 -8.20 3.44 15.22
C ALA A 11 -6.69 3.36 15.50
N ASP A 12 -6.17 4.15 16.44
CA ASP A 12 -4.73 4.17 16.74
C ASP A 12 -4.24 2.87 17.38
N GLY A 13 -5.08 2.22 18.19
CA GLY A 13 -4.79 0.89 18.73
C GLY A 13 -4.71 -0.16 17.62
N LEU A 14 -5.65 -0.11 16.67
CA LEU A 14 -5.60 -0.98 15.50
C LEU A 14 -4.35 -0.73 14.64
N LEU A 15 -3.99 0.54 14.41
CA LEU A 15 -2.81 0.90 13.63
C LEU A 15 -1.51 0.43 14.29
N ALA A 16 -1.48 0.36 15.63
CA ALA A 16 -0.36 -0.21 16.37
C ALA A 16 -0.27 -1.73 16.15
N ASP A 17 -1.39 -2.45 16.21
CA ASP A 17 -1.43 -3.91 16.01
C ASP A 17 -1.08 -4.35 14.58
N LEU A 18 -1.12 -3.44 13.60
CA LEU A 18 -0.73 -3.74 12.22
C LEU A 18 0.79 -3.85 12.03
N ASP A 19 1.61 -3.34 12.95
CA ASP A 19 3.07 -3.32 12.81
C ASP A 19 3.53 -2.75 11.45
N LEU A 20 2.89 -1.66 11.00
CA LEU A 20 3.17 -1.04 9.71
C LEU A 20 4.66 -0.64 9.60
N PRO A 21 5.30 -0.84 8.44
CA PRO A 21 6.64 -0.32 8.22
C PRO A 21 6.71 1.20 8.47
N PRO A 22 7.80 1.74 9.04
CA PRO A 22 7.88 3.15 9.44
C PRO A 22 7.55 4.13 8.30
N ALA A 23 7.93 3.81 7.07
CA ALA A 23 7.62 4.62 5.89
C ALA A 23 6.11 4.62 5.56
N ALA A 24 5.44 3.47 5.70
CA ALA A 24 3.99 3.34 5.48
C ALA A 24 3.21 4.10 6.55
N TYR A 25 3.60 3.96 7.82
CA TYR A 25 2.98 4.70 8.92
C TYR A 25 3.12 6.22 8.72
N ARG A 26 4.34 6.71 8.42
CA ARG A 26 4.57 8.14 8.12
C ARG A 26 3.76 8.62 6.91
N ALA A 27 3.66 7.80 5.86
CA ALA A 27 2.86 8.11 4.69
C ALA A 27 1.37 8.23 5.04
N LEU A 28 0.82 7.30 5.81
CA LEU A 28 -0.58 7.35 6.26
C LEU A 28 -0.87 8.65 7.01
N LEU A 29 -0.06 8.99 8.00
CA LEU A 29 -0.26 10.23 8.77
C LEU A 29 -0.20 11.47 7.89
N LYS A 30 0.73 11.52 6.94
CA LYS A 30 0.86 12.64 6.01
C LYS A 30 -0.31 12.75 5.04
N LEU A 31 -0.84 11.62 4.60
CA LEU A 31 -2.02 11.53 3.74
C LEU A 31 -3.29 11.95 4.50
N ARG A 32 -3.48 11.49 5.75
CA ARG A 32 -4.59 11.92 6.64
C ARG A 32 -4.55 13.43 6.90
N ALA A 33 -3.37 13.99 7.16
CA ALA A 33 -3.23 15.42 7.41
C ALA A 33 -3.56 16.30 6.18
N ARG A 34 -3.66 15.73 4.99
CA ARG A 34 -3.95 16.45 3.74
C ARG A 34 -5.20 15.96 3.03
N SER A 35 -5.97 15.07 3.66
CA SER A 35 -7.22 14.64 3.08
C SER A 35 -8.30 15.70 3.27
N GLU A 36 -9.12 15.88 2.25
CA GLU A 36 -10.40 16.56 2.33
C GLU A 36 -11.34 15.79 3.26
N ALA A 37 -12.41 16.45 3.72
CA ALA A 37 -13.51 15.76 4.39
C ALA A 37 -14.03 14.61 3.49
N GLY A 38 -14.27 13.44 4.07
CA GLY A 38 -14.55 12.22 3.31
C GLY A 38 -13.31 11.44 2.87
N GLY A 39 -12.09 11.90 3.17
CA GLY A 39 -10.86 11.12 3.03
C GLY A 39 -10.21 11.14 1.64
N ARG A 40 -10.69 12.01 0.74
CA ARG A 40 -10.10 12.17 -0.59
C ARG A 40 -8.78 12.92 -0.50
N ILE A 41 -7.77 12.44 -1.23
CA ILE A 41 -6.44 13.04 -1.29
C ILE A 41 -6.05 13.28 -2.74
N ALA A 42 -5.84 14.53 -3.11
CA ALA A 42 -5.27 14.91 -4.40
C ALA A 42 -3.77 15.19 -4.25
N MET A 43 -2.96 14.13 -4.30
CA MET A 43 -1.51 14.19 -4.16
C MET A 43 -0.87 13.08 -4.97
N ASP A 44 0.20 13.38 -5.71
CA ASP A 44 0.98 12.37 -6.42
C ASP A 44 2.10 11.77 -5.55
N GLN A 45 2.72 10.71 -6.08
CA GLN A 45 3.79 9.99 -5.39
C GLN A 45 5.09 10.79 -5.28
N ALA A 46 5.35 11.70 -6.22
CA ALA A 46 6.56 12.52 -6.22
C ALA A 46 6.47 13.55 -5.10
N THR A 47 5.35 14.27 -5.02
CA THR A 47 5.03 15.19 -3.93
C THR A 47 5.07 14.48 -2.59
N LEU A 48 4.47 13.30 -2.46
CA LEU A 48 4.53 12.52 -1.22
C LEU A 48 5.97 12.13 -0.85
N GLY A 49 6.80 11.78 -1.83
CA GLY A 49 8.22 11.47 -1.63
C GLY A 49 9.02 12.65 -1.11
N GLU A 50 8.87 13.82 -1.75
CA GLU A 50 9.51 15.07 -1.34
C GLU A 50 9.15 15.41 0.11
N LEU A 51 7.86 15.36 0.44
CA LEU A 51 7.35 15.67 1.78
C LEU A 51 7.86 14.73 2.88
N LEU A 52 8.23 13.51 2.54
CA LEU A 52 8.69 12.50 3.50
C LEU A 52 10.21 12.31 3.47
N GLY A 53 10.91 12.92 2.51
CA GLY A 53 12.32 12.64 2.24
C GLY A 53 12.55 11.20 1.78
N LEU A 54 11.59 10.64 1.02
CA LEU A 54 11.61 9.25 0.58
C LEU A 54 11.88 9.14 -0.92
N SER A 55 12.66 8.13 -1.29
CA SER A 55 12.83 7.76 -2.70
C SER A 55 11.53 7.22 -3.29
N ARG A 56 11.34 7.35 -4.61
CA ARG A 56 10.15 6.83 -5.31
C ARG A 56 9.88 5.33 -5.06
N PRO A 57 10.89 4.42 -5.03
CA PRO A 57 10.65 3.03 -4.65
C PRO A 57 10.11 2.88 -3.22
N SER A 58 10.60 3.69 -2.28
CA SER A 58 10.16 3.66 -0.87
C SER A 58 8.73 4.16 -0.73
N VAL A 59 8.35 5.21 -1.46
CA VAL A 59 6.97 5.70 -1.53
C VAL A 59 6.05 4.63 -2.12
N ASN A 60 6.47 3.97 -3.21
CA ASN A 60 5.70 2.89 -3.82
C ASN A 60 5.48 1.72 -2.86
N ALA A 61 6.53 1.30 -2.15
CA ALA A 61 6.42 0.26 -1.14
C ALA A 61 5.49 0.67 0.01
N ALA A 62 5.65 1.89 0.53
CA ALA A 62 4.79 2.44 1.58
C ALA A 62 3.31 2.48 1.16
N LEU A 63 3.00 2.99 -0.03
CA LEU A 63 1.63 3.02 -0.55
C LEU A 63 1.06 1.62 -0.79
N ARG A 64 1.89 0.68 -1.26
CA ARG A 64 1.49 -0.72 -1.40
C ARG A 64 1.13 -1.34 -0.06
N GLU A 65 1.91 -1.10 0.98
CA GLU A 65 1.59 -1.57 2.34
C GLU A 65 0.25 -1.02 2.82
N LEU A 66 -0.01 0.27 2.61
CA LEU A 66 -1.28 0.90 2.96
C LEU A 66 -2.47 0.34 2.17
N GLU A 67 -2.27 -0.05 0.90
CA GLU A 67 -3.27 -0.75 0.09
C GLU A 67 -3.55 -2.16 0.60
N LEU A 68 -2.51 -2.94 0.96
CA LEU A 68 -2.65 -4.28 1.52
C LEU A 68 -3.38 -4.25 2.87
N ALA A 69 -3.10 -3.22 3.68
CA ALA A 69 -3.81 -2.96 4.93
C ALA A 69 -5.21 -2.36 4.71
N LYS A 70 -5.65 -2.07 3.47
CA LYS A 70 -6.95 -1.44 3.18
C LYS A 70 -7.15 -0.08 3.87
N LEU A 71 -6.06 0.59 4.23
CA LEU A 71 -6.08 1.91 4.88
C LEU A 71 -6.21 3.03 3.87
N VAL A 72 -5.62 2.83 2.69
CA VAL A 72 -5.65 3.76 1.57
C VAL A 72 -5.88 2.99 0.28
N LYS A 73 -6.75 3.50 -0.58
CA LYS A 73 -6.98 2.98 -1.92
C LYS A 73 -6.55 3.99 -2.96
N LYS A 74 -5.81 3.56 -3.97
CA LYS A 74 -5.58 4.37 -5.18
C LYS A 74 -6.86 4.42 -6.01
N VAL A 75 -7.37 5.63 -6.25
CA VAL A 75 -8.51 5.86 -7.15
C VAL A 75 -8.02 6.02 -8.58
N ARG A 76 -7.01 6.88 -8.76
CA ARG A 76 -6.29 7.09 -10.02
C ARG A 76 -4.91 7.67 -9.74
N ASN A 77 -4.11 7.91 -10.78
CA ASN A 77 -2.83 8.59 -10.61
C ASN A 77 -3.05 9.97 -9.99
N GLY A 78 -2.32 10.26 -8.90
CA GLY A 78 -2.45 11.51 -8.14
C GLY A 78 -3.69 11.62 -7.26
N VAL A 79 -4.53 10.57 -7.16
CA VAL A 79 -5.70 10.59 -6.28
C VAL A 79 -5.81 9.30 -5.47
N TYR A 80 -5.85 9.48 -4.15
CA TYR A 80 -6.03 8.41 -3.18
C TYR A 80 -7.27 8.66 -2.32
N GLN A 81 -7.77 7.60 -1.72
CA GLN A 81 -8.93 7.61 -0.84
C GLN A 81 -8.55 6.89 0.45
N ILE A 82 -8.69 7.58 1.58
CA ILE A 82 -8.55 6.97 2.91
C ILE A 82 -9.77 6.09 3.16
N ASN A 83 -9.56 4.99 3.88
CA ASN A 83 -10.64 4.15 4.37
C ASN A 83 -11.68 5.02 5.13
N PRO A 84 -12.98 4.91 4.80
CA PRO A 84 -14.03 5.65 5.49
C PRO A 84 -14.00 5.56 7.03
N MET A 85 -13.53 4.45 7.58
CA MET A 85 -13.40 4.27 9.04
C MET A 85 -12.30 5.13 9.67
N LEU A 86 -11.40 5.71 8.87
CA LEU A 86 -10.26 6.54 9.28
C LEU A 86 -10.30 7.97 8.74
N ALA A 87 -11.17 8.26 7.78
CA ALA A 87 -11.31 9.57 7.17
C ALA A 87 -11.90 10.59 8.18
N GLY A 88 -11.52 11.85 8.02
CA GLY A 88 -12.19 12.96 8.71
C GLY A 88 -13.47 13.35 7.99
N TYR A 89 -14.50 13.74 8.72
CA TYR A 89 -15.80 14.17 8.18
C TYR A 89 -16.24 15.46 8.85
N ASN A 90 -17.06 16.25 8.14
CA ASN A 90 -17.63 17.49 8.66
C ASN A 90 -18.81 17.23 9.61
N SER A 91 -19.48 16.09 9.46
CA SER A 91 -20.59 15.66 10.30
C SER A 91 -20.49 14.18 10.68
N PRO A 92 -21.02 13.78 11.85
CA PRO A 92 -21.16 12.37 12.21
C PRO A 92 -22.03 11.57 11.23
N GLU A 93 -23.05 12.19 10.64
CA GLU A 93 -23.96 11.59 9.67
C GLU A 93 -23.20 11.16 8.40
N ASP A 94 -22.35 12.04 7.86
CA ASP A 94 -21.51 11.72 6.69
C ASP A 94 -20.56 10.55 6.98
N ALA A 95 -20.02 10.50 8.20
CA ALA A 95 -19.14 9.41 8.62
C ALA A 95 -19.90 8.07 8.66
N LEU A 96 -21.11 8.06 9.22
CA LEU A 96 -21.95 6.87 9.29
C LEU A 96 -22.36 6.39 7.90
N ASP A 97 -22.75 7.30 7.02
CA ASP A 97 -23.19 6.95 5.68
C ASP A 97 -22.03 6.43 4.82
N ALA A 98 -20.83 6.99 4.97
CA ALA A 98 -19.64 6.46 4.31
C ALA A 98 -19.25 5.05 4.81
N VAL A 99 -19.33 4.79 6.12
CA VAL A 99 -19.07 3.45 6.69
C VAL A 99 -20.15 2.44 6.29
N LYS A 100 -21.42 2.86 6.16
CA LYS A 100 -22.51 2.00 5.66
C LYS A 100 -22.33 1.64 4.18
N ALA A 101 -21.92 2.60 3.35
CA ALA A 101 -21.67 2.38 1.92
C ALA A 101 -20.44 1.51 1.65
N MET A 102 -19.51 1.41 2.61
CA MET A 102 -18.29 0.63 2.47
C MET A 102 -18.56 -0.89 2.50
N PRO A 103 -17.96 -1.67 1.58
CA PRO A 103 -18.03 -3.13 1.60
C PRO A 103 -17.55 -3.70 2.94
N LYS A 104 -18.25 -4.72 3.43
CA LYS A 104 -17.86 -5.38 4.71
C LYS A 104 -16.44 -5.94 4.68
N ALA A 105 -15.97 -6.38 3.52
CA ALA A 105 -14.62 -6.89 3.34
C ALA A 105 -13.54 -5.81 3.54
N ASP A 106 -13.88 -4.53 3.38
CA ASP A 106 -12.95 -3.40 3.52
C ASP A 106 -13.05 -2.74 4.90
N ARG A 107 -13.89 -3.28 5.78
CA ARG A 107 -14.01 -2.79 7.15
C ARG A 107 -12.83 -3.23 8.01
N LEU A 108 -12.45 -2.32 8.89
CA LEU A 108 -11.36 -2.46 9.83
C LEU A 108 -11.81 -3.08 11.17
N ASP A 109 -13.12 -3.24 11.37
CA ASP A 109 -13.73 -3.80 12.59
C ASP A 109 -13.79 -5.35 12.62
N SER A 110 -13.28 -6.02 11.58
CA SER A 110 -13.20 -7.49 11.58
C SER A 110 -12.16 -7.96 12.59
N LYS A 111 -12.50 -8.98 13.38
CA LYS A 111 -11.55 -9.64 14.29
C LYS A 111 -10.35 -10.25 13.58
N THR A 112 -10.51 -10.62 12.31
CA THR A 112 -9.44 -11.23 11.52
C THR A 112 -8.61 -10.21 10.78
N TYR A 113 -8.97 -8.92 10.82
CA TYR A 113 -8.39 -7.90 9.94
C TYR A 113 -6.86 -7.84 10.01
N VAL A 114 -6.27 -7.81 11.22
CA VAL A 114 -4.80 -7.80 11.39
C VAL A 114 -4.18 -9.06 10.80
N ALA A 115 -4.74 -10.24 11.10
CA ALA A 115 -4.28 -11.50 10.52
C ALA A 115 -4.43 -11.53 9.00
N ASP A 116 -5.49 -10.93 8.45
CA ASP A 116 -5.75 -10.86 7.01
C ASP A 116 -4.72 -9.96 6.33
N TYR A 117 -4.34 -8.84 6.97
CA TYR A 117 -3.25 -7.98 6.52
C TYR A 117 -1.92 -8.74 6.46
N HIS A 118 -1.50 -9.41 7.52
CA HIS A 118 -0.23 -10.14 7.52
C HIS A 118 -0.21 -11.26 6.47
N ARG A 119 -1.33 -11.96 6.26
CA ARG A 119 -1.43 -12.94 5.17
C ARG A 119 -1.30 -12.28 3.79
N ALA A 120 -1.89 -11.11 3.59
CA ALA A 120 -1.76 -10.36 2.34
C ALA A 120 -0.33 -9.87 2.10
N VAL A 121 0.37 -9.42 3.15
CA VAL A 121 1.79 -9.04 3.08
C VAL A 121 2.67 -10.24 2.73
N ALA A 122 2.48 -11.37 3.40
CA ALA A 122 3.24 -12.59 3.12
C ALA A 122 3.04 -13.04 1.66
N ALA A 123 1.79 -13.12 1.19
CA ALA A 123 1.49 -13.47 -0.20
C ALA A 123 2.12 -12.48 -1.20
N TYR A 124 2.15 -11.19 -0.87
CA TYR A 124 2.80 -10.18 -1.71
C TYR A 124 4.33 -10.35 -1.74
N GLN A 125 4.96 -10.65 -0.61
CA GLN A 125 6.39 -10.92 -0.53
C GLN A 125 6.79 -12.16 -1.33
N ASP A 126 6.00 -13.24 -1.24
CA ASP A 126 6.19 -14.45 -2.03
C ASP A 126 6.11 -14.15 -3.53
N GLN A 127 5.09 -13.38 -3.95
CA GLN A 127 4.95 -12.95 -5.34
C GLN A 127 6.15 -12.14 -5.81
N LEU A 128 6.69 -11.23 -4.97
CA LEU A 128 7.89 -10.46 -5.30
C LEU A 128 9.13 -11.35 -5.43
N ALA A 129 9.29 -12.35 -4.56
CA ALA A 129 10.40 -13.29 -4.61
C ALA A 129 10.38 -14.10 -5.91
N GLU A 130 9.22 -14.62 -6.31
CA GLU A 130 9.04 -15.31 -7.59
C GLU A 130 9.37 -14.41 -8.79
N GLN A 131 8.89 -13.17 -8.78
CA GLN A 131 9.18 -12.21 -9.84
C GLN A 131 10.68 -11.90 -9.94
N ARG A 132 11.36 -11.76 -8.79
CA ARG A 132 12.81 -11.54 -8.75
C ARG A 132 13.57 -12.71 -9.34
N LYS A 133 13.19 -13.95 -9.00
CA LYS A 133 13.77 -15.17 -9.58
C LYS A 133 13.61 -15.20 -11.10
N LYS A 134 12.38 -15.03 -11.60
CA LYS A 134 12.08 -14.99 -13.05
C LYS A 134 12.90 -13.92 -13.78
N ARG A 135 13.05 -12.73 -13.20
CA ARG A 135 13.85 -11.63 -13.78
C ARG A 135 15.35 -11.95 -13.79
N ALA A 136 15.87 -12.58 -12.73
CA ALA A 136 17.27 -12.99 -12.67
C ALA A 136 17.58 -14.05 -13.75
N ASP A 137 16.70 -15.05 -13.90
CA ASP A 137 16.84 -16.10 -14.91
C ASP A 137 16.80 -15.51 -16.34
N ALA A 138 15.87 -14.59 -16.60
CA ALA A 138 15.77 -13.90 -17.89
C ALA A 138 17.02 -13.03 -18.18
N ALA A 139 17.56 -12.35 -17.18
CA ALA A 139 18.78 -11.55 -17.31
C ALA A 139 20.01 -12.44 -17.59
N ALA A 140 20.12 -13.58 -16.91
CA ALA A 140 21.18 -14.56 -17.14
C ALA A 140 21.11 -15.16 -18.55
N ALA A 141 19.91 -15.54 -19.01
CA ALA A 141 19.70 -16.04 -20.37
C ALA A 141 20.07 -15.01 -21.44
N LYS A 142 19.69 -13.74 -21.25
CA LYS A 142 20.06 -12.64 -22.16
C LYS A 142 21.58 -12.43 -22.21
N LYS A 143 22.26 -12.51 -21.06
CA LYS A 143 23.73 -12.39 -20.97
C LYS A 143 24.43 -13.55 -21.69
N ALA A 144 23.96 -14.78 -21.49
CA ALA A 144 24.49 -15.97 -22.17
C ALA A 144 24.31 -15.90 -23.70
N ALA A 145 23.13 -15.48 -24.17
CA ALA A 145 22.85 -15.29 -25.59
C ALA A 145 23.75 -14.20 -26.22
N ALA A 146 23.97 -13.09 -25.52
CA ALA A 146 24.87 -12.03 -25.97
C ALA A 146 26.33 -12.48 -26.05
N ALA A 147 26.80 -13.29 -25.07
CA ALA A 147 28.14 -13.85 -25.08
C ALA A 147 28.36 -14.82 -26.25
N LYS A 148 27.38 -15.71 -26.52
CA LYS A 148 27.44 -16.66 -27.66
C LYS A 148 27.51 -15.95 -29.01
N ARG A 149 26.74 -14.86 -29.20
CA ARG A 149 26.79 -14.04 -30.44
C ARG A 149 28.13 -13.35 -30.65
N ARG A 150 28.80 -12.90 -29.58
CA ARG A 150 30.14 -12.31 -29.68
C ARG A 150 31.20 -13.35 -30.01
N GLY A 151 31.11 -14.54 -29.41
CA GLY A 151 32.03 -15.65 -29.72
C GLY A 151 31.94 -16.13 -31.16
N SER A 152 30.74 -16.19 -31.76
CA SER A 152 30.57 -16.59 -33.15
C SER A 152 31.09 -15.57 -34.17
N LEU A 153 31.14 -14.28 -33.81
CA LEU A 153 31.68 -13.23 -34.70
C LEU A 153 33.22 -13.23 -34.73
N HIS A 154 33.89 -13.71 -33.67
CA HIS A 154 35.35 -13.83 -33.62
C HIS A 154 35.90 -15.11 -34.26
N ALA A 155 35.04 -16.06 -34.63
CA ALA A 155 35.42 -17.36 -35.19
C ALA A 155 35.35 -17.43 -36.74
N VAL A 156 35.08 -16.30 -37.41
CA VAL A 156 34.96 -16.20 -38.89
C VAL A 156 36.13 -15.40 -39.50
N GLY A 157 37.31 -15.46 -38.87
CA GLY A 157 38.55 -14.83 -39.35
C GLY A 157 39.56 -15.87 -39.80
#